data_AF-A0A9P6PM64-F1
#
_entry.id   AF-A0A9P6PM64-F1
#
_cell.length_a   1.000
_cell.length_b   1.000
_cell.length_c   1.000
_cell.angle_alpha   90.00
_cell.angle_beta   90.00
_cell.angle_gamma   90.00
#
_symmetry.space_group_name_H-M   'P 1'
#
loop_
_entity.id
_entity.type
_entity.pdbx_description
1 polymer ?
#
loop_
_entity_poly.entity_id
_entity_poly.type
_entity_poly.pdbx_seq_one_letter_code
_entity_poly.pdbx_strand_id
1 'polypeptide(L)'
;DRDDNDRDDDDRYDNDRDDNDRDDGNDSDNDSFYRRASKPDKTKKPKTPKKPKMPKKPKTPKTPKTPKKPTKPKTPKKPTKPKMPTKPTTPTTPKAGFEQQILDAHNQYRAIHKAPPLVWDPKAATHGNNWIQACQFKHSQNRQFGENLAYGYKDFPTAIKAWYDEERLYNYNNPSFSMATGHFTQVVWKSTKAVGCAVKYCDGYRSMYICNYSPPGNMMGRFGDNVEPPRRKA
;
A
#
# COMPACT_ATOMS: atom_id res chain seq x y z
N ASP A 1 9.10 -70.47 -26.93
CA ASP A 1 9.00 -70.50 -28.40
C ASP A 1 8.71 -69.07 -28.85
N ARG A 2 9.70 -68.18 -28.96
CA ARG A 2 10.86 -68.06 -29.89
C ARG A 2 10.47 -67.72 -31.33
N ASP A 3 11.35 -66.88 -31.91
CA ASP A 3 11.51 -66.40 -33.28
C ASP A 3 10.82 -65.04 -33.52
N ASP A 4 11.48 -63.87 -33.48
CA ASP A 4 12.78 -63.37 -33.99
C ASP A 4 12.96 -63.51 -35.51
N ASN A 5 13.16 -62.35 -36.19
CA ASN A 5 13.98 -62.05 -37.38
C ASN A 5 13.53 -60.66 -37.92
N ASP A 6 14.29 -59.55 -37.89
CA ASP A 6 15.68 -59.22 -38.29
C ASP A 6 15.78 -58.51 -39.66
N ARG A 7 16.73 -57.55 -39.70
CA ARG A 7 17.39 -56.79 -40.80
C ARG A 7 16.99 -55.31 -40.93
N ASP A 8 17.86 -54.34 -40.59
CA ASP A 8 19.20 -53.98 -41.15
C ASP A 8 19.08 -53.59 -42.64
N ASP A 9 19.67 -52.54 -43.24
CA ASP A 9 20.84 -51.67 -43.06
C ASP A 9 20.56 -50.41 -43.95
N ASP A 10 20.94 -49.19 -43.58
CA ASP A 10 22.18 -48.49 -43.95
C ASP A 10 22.28 -48.11 -45.45
N ASP A 11 22.36 -46.81 -45.75
CA ASP A 11 23.15 -46.28 -46.88
C ASP A 11 23.29 -44.74 -46.86
N ARG A 12 24.53 -44.33 -46.61
CA ARG A 12 25.15 -43.03 -46.89
C ARG A 12 24.99 -42.63 -48.36
N TYR A 13 25.02 -41.32 -48.63
CA TYR A 13 25.89 -40.80 -49.70
C TYR A 13 26.31 -39.36 -49.40
N ASP A 14 27.60 -39.21 -49.08
CA ASP A 14 28.39 -37.98 -49.20
C ASP A 14 28.53 -37.59 -50.68
N ASN A 15 28.63 -36.30 -50.98
CA ASN A 15 29.83 -35.75 -51.63
C ASN A 15 29.72 -34.24 -51.89
N ASP A 16 30.73 -33.58 -51.35
CA ASP A 16 31.32 -32.31 -51.74
C ASP A 16 31.48 -32.17 -53.27
N ARG A 17 31.44 -30.93 -53.79
CA ARG A 17 32.67 -30.23 -54.25
C ARG A 17 32.47 -28.90 -54.99
N ASP A 18 33.48 -28.06 -54.76
CA ASP A 18 34.12 -27.09 -55.65
C ASP A 18 33.61 -25.64 -55.73
N ASP A 19 34.18 -24.82 -54.84
CA ASP A 19 35.21 -23.81 -55.16
C ASP A 19 35.11 -23.05 -56.49
N ASN A 20 34.99 -21.73 -56.36
CA ASN A 20 35.73 -20.80 -57.21
C ASN A 20 36.17 -19.58 -56.39
N ASP A 21 37.48 -19.51 -56.20
CA ASP A 21 38.27 -18.37 -55.75
C ASP A 21 38.01 -17.09 -56.55
N ARG A 22 38.11 -15.94 -55.87
CA ARG A 22 39.04 -14.85 -56.22
C ARG A 22 39.01 -13.72 -55.19
N ASP A 23 40.06 -13.73 -54.38
CA ASP A 23 41.08 -12.68 -54.20
C ASP A 23 40.73 -11.21 -53.88
N ASP A 24 41.59 -10.72 -52.99
CA ASP A 24 42.07 -9.35 -52.78
C ASP A 24 41.23 -8.36 -51.95
N GLY A 25 41.82 -7.93 -50.83
CA GLY A 25 41.60 -6.58 -50.30
C GLY A 25 41.45 -6.46 -48.80
N ASN A 26 42.56 -6.59 -48.07
CA ASN A 26 42.74 -5.95 -46.78
C ASN A 26 42.80 -4.43 -47.00
N ASP A 27 41.79 -3.68 -46.57
CA ASP A 27 42.00 -2.31 -46.08
C ASP A 27 40.83 -1.83 -45.21
N SER A 28 41.10 -1.83 -43.91
CA SER A 28 40.89 -0.71 -42.99
C SER A 28 40.29 0.56 -43.62
N ASP A 29 38.96 0.72 -43.60
CA ASP A 29 38.30 2.05 -43.59
C ASP A 29 36.78 1.89 -43.46
N ASN A 30 36.29 1.88 -42.22
CA ASN A 30 35.02 2.56 -41.89
C ASN A 30 34.95 2.89 -40.41
N ASP A 31 35.89 3.72 -39.96
CA ASP A 31 35.68 4.61 -38.83
C ASP A 31 34.71 5.73 -39.28
N SER A 32 33.89 6.23 -38.35
CA SER A 32 33.05 7.44 -38.42
C SER A 32 31.52 7.33 -38.59
N PHE A 33 30.86 6.37 -37.93
CA PHE A 33 29.45 6.58 -37.49
C PHE A 33 29.29 6.98 -36.01
N TYR A 34 30.39 7.33 -35.34
CA TYR A 34 30.38 8.06 -34.07
C TYR A 34 31.12 9.39 -34.23
N ARG A 35 30.39 10.51 -34.32
CA ARG A 35 30.72 11.85 -33.75
C ARG A 35 29.88 12.95 -34.40
N ARG A 36 28.84 13.42 -33.71
CA ARG A 36 28.69 14.84 -33.30
C ARG A 36 27.48 15.02 -32.37
N ALA A 37 27.59 14.47 -31.16
CA ALA A 37 26.86 15.06 -30.04
C ALA A 37 27.50 16.41 -29.73
N SER A 38 26.93 17.48 -30.28
CA SER A 38 27.27 18.84 -29.88
C SER A 38 27.04 18.97 -28.37
N LYS A 39 28.08 19.46 -27.70
CA LYS A 39 28.20 19.66 -26.24
C LYS A 39 26.92 20.30 -25.67
N PRO A 40 26.45 19.88 -24.48
CA PRO A 40 25.36 20.58 -23.81
C PRO A 40 25.79 22.02 -23.52
N ASP A 41 24.96 22.96 -23.95
CA ASP A 41 25.12 24.38 -23.62
C ASP A 41 25.19 24.53 -22.10
N LYS A 42 26.20 25.28 -21.62
CA LYS A 42 26.38 25.56 -20.20
C LYS A 42 25.22 26.43 -19.75
N THR A 43 24.14 25.80 -19.28
CA THR A 43 23.06 26.47 -18.57
C THR A 43 23.68 27.38 -17.51
N LYS A 44 23.52 28.70 -17.69
CA LYS A 44 23.94 29.70 -16.71
C LYS A 44 23.24 29.38 -15.40
N LYS A 45 24.01 28.93 -14.41
CA LYS A 45 23.57 28.71 -13.03
C LYS A 45 22.74 29.92 -12.57
N PRO A 46 21.49 29.75 -12.12
CA PRO A 46 20.70 30.85 -11.57
C PRO A 46 21.50 31.52 -10.45
N LYS A 47 21.68 32.84 -10.54
CA LYS A 47 22.27 33.60 -9.44
C LYS A 47 21.35 33.42 -8.23
N THR A 48 21.90 32.84 -7.16
CA THR A 48 21.22 32.71 -5.87
C THR A 48 20.68 34.08 -5.43
N PRO A 49 19.39 34.21 -5.08
CA PRO A 49 18.86 35.42 -4.49
C PRO A 49 19.67 35.78 -3.24
N LYS A 50 20.07 37.04 -3.10
CA LYS A 50 20.70 37.52 -1.86
C LYS A 50 19.70 37.29 -0.73
N LYS A 51 20.10 36.50 0.27
CA LYS A 51 19.32 36.26 1.49
C LYS A 51 18.93 37.61 2.12
N PRO A 52 17.64 37.89 2.38
CA PRO A 52 17.22 39.11 3.05
C PRO A 52 17.97 39.27 4.38
N LYS A 53 18.47 40.48 4.67
CA LYS A 53 19.06 40.78 5.98
C LYS A 53 17.98 40.58 7.05
N MET A 54 18.29 39.77 8.05
CA MET A 54 17.41 39.49 9.17
C MET A 54 17.08 40.82 9.89
N PRO A 55 15.80 41.12 10.20
CA PRO A 55 15.45 42.30 10.98
C PRO A 55 16.20 42.30 12.32
N LYS A 56 16.72 43.46 12.73
CA LYS A 56 17.32 43.60 14.06
C LYS A 56 16.30 43.19 15.12
N LYS A 57 16.68 42.27 16.00
CA LYS A 57 15.85 41.77 17.11
C LYS A 57 15.33 42.98 17.91
N PRO A 58 14.00 43.11 18.11
CA PRO A 58 13.44 44.16 18.95
C PRO A 58 14.05 44.09 20.35
N LYS A 59 14.44 45.24 20.91
CA LYS A 59 14.87 45.33 22.31
C LYS A 59 13.73 44.82 23.19
N THR A 60 14.05 43.91 24.10
CA THR A 60 13.12 43.35 25.08
C THR A 60 12.47 44.48 25.89
N PRO A 61 11.12 44.57 25.93
CA PRO A 61 10.42 45.46 26.83
C PRO A 61 10.79 45.13 28.28
N LYS A 62 11.08 46.16 29.09
CA LYS A 62 11.29 46.02 30.53
C LYS A 62 10.02 45.41 31.15
N THR A 63 10.21 44.40 31.98
CA THR A 63 9.16 43.69 32.71
C THR A 63 8.34 44.66 33.56
N PRO A 64 7.00 44.72 33.39
CA PRO A 64 6.12 45.44 34.30
C PRO A 64 6.17 44.81 35.70
N LYS A 65 6.22 45.65 36.74
CA LYS A 65 6.13 45.20 38.14
C LYS A 65 4.81 44.45 38.36
N THR A 66 4.89 43.34 39.08
CA THR A 66 3.79 42.43 39.39
C THR A 66 2.64 43.14 40.13
N PRO A 67 1.40 43.08 39.60
CA PRO A 67 0.21 43.49 40.34
C PRO A 67 -0.02 42.58 41.56
N LYS A 68 -0.49 43.17 42.67
CA LYS A 68 -0.84 42.44 43.91
C LYS A 68 -1.87 41.34 43.63
N LYS A 69 -1.67 40.19 44.26
CA LYS A 69 -2.49 38.97 44.17
C LYS A 69 -3.97 39.27 44.53
N PRO A 70 -4.94 39.04 43.62
CA PRO A 70 -6.36 39.12 43.96
C PRO A 70 -6.74 38.02 44.96
N THR A 71 -7.55 38.37 45.95
CA THR A 71 -8.18 37.41 46.87
C THR A 71 -9.10 36.47 46.10
N LYS A 72 -9.01 35.17 46.41
CA LYS A 72 -9.71 34.06 45.76
C LYS A 72 -11.23 34.30 45.68
N PRO A 73 -11.83 34.37 44.48
CA PRO A 73 -13.29 34.35 44.34
C PRO A 73 -13.87 33.03 44.84
N LYS A 74 -14.99 33.08 45.57
CA LYS A 74 -15.77 31.89 45.94
C LYS A 74 -16.17 31.14 44.67
N THR A 75 -15.96 29.83 44.64
CA THR A 75 -16.33 28.94 43.53
C THR A 75 -17.84 29.01 43.24
N PRO A 76 -18.25 29.36 42.01
CA PRO A 76 -19.62 29.17 41.56
C PRO A 76 -19.92 27.66 41.43
N LYS A 77 -21.10 27.23 41.86
CA LYS A 77 -21.58 25.85 41.64
C LYS A 77 -21.58 25.53 40.14
N LYS A 78 -21.07 24.35 39.77
CA LYS A 78 -21.05 23.81 38.41
C LYS A 78 -22.47 23.81 37.83
N PRO A 79 -22.72 24.39 36.63
CA PRO A 79 -24.02 24.26 35.97
C PRO A 79 -24.28 22.79 35.65
N THR A 80 -25.44 22.28 36.06
CA THR A 80 -25.94 20.98 35.58
C THR A 80 -26.20 21.09 34.09
N LYS A 81 -25.57 20.22 33.29
CA LYS A 81 -25.77 20.10 31.85
C LYS A 81 -27.28 19.95 31.54
N PRO A 82 -27.87 20.73 30.61
CA PRO A 82 -29.27 20.54 30.23
C PRO A 82 -29.49 19.12 29.70
N LYS A 83 -30.53 18.42 30.18
CA LYS A 83 -31.03 17.20 29.54
C LYS A 83 -31.54 17.58 28.15
N MET A 84 -30.94 17.01 27.11
CA MET A 84 -31.50 17.05 25.75
C MET A 84 -32.88 16.37 25.75
N PRO A 85 -33.88 16.90 25.02
CA PRO A 85 -35.19 16.27 24.94
C PRO A 85 -35.10 14.93 24.20
N THR A 86 -35.63 13.88 24.81
CA THR A 86 -35.76 12.55 24.21
C THR A 86 -36.84 12.56 23.13
N LYS A 87 -36.44 12.44 21.87
CA LYS A 87 -37.35 12.18 20.73
C LYS A 87 -37.71 10.67 20.69
N PRO A 88 -38.92 10.27 20.25
CA PRO A 88 -39.40 8.89 20.39
C PRO A 88 -38.58 7.89 19.59
N THR A 89 -38.18 6.79 20.24
CA THR A 89 -37.54 5.61 19.67
C THR A 89 -38.55 4.71 18.95
N THR A 90 -38.49 4.67 17.62
CA THR A 90 -38.81 3.46 16.86
C THR A 90 -37.66 2.45 17.00
N PRO A 91 -37.92 1.13 17.02
CA PRO A 91 -36.89 0.13 17.22
C PRO A 91 -36.10 -0.08 15.92
N THR A 92 -34.97 0.62 15.78
CA THR A 92 -33.95 0.31 14.77
C THR A 92 -32.83 -0.49 15.43
N THR A 93 -32.53 -1.66 14.88
CA THR A 93 -31.30 -2.40 15.17
C THR A 93 -30.12 -1.42 15.20
N PRO A 94 -29.31 -1.37 16.26
CA PRO A 94 -28.21 -0.41 16.35
C PRO A 94 -27.25 -0.59 15.18
N LYS A 95 -27.06 0.46 14.37
CA LYS A 95 -26.01 0.47 13.36
C LYS A 95 -24.66 0.30 14.07
N ALA A 96 -23.90 -0.72 13.69
CA ALA A 96 -22.57 -0.97 14.26
C ALA A 96 -21.68 0.27 14.15
N GLY A 97 -20.83 0.52 15.15
CA GLY A 97 -19.87 1.62 15.14
C GLY A 97 -18.87 1.52 13.99
N PHE A 98 -18.15 2.62 13.70
CA PHE A 98 -17.16 2.70 12.62
C PHE A 98 -16.16 1.54 12.63
N GLU A 99 -15.53 1.29 13.78
CA GLU A 99 -14.54 0.23 13.98
C GLU A 99 -15.15 -1.15 13.79
N GLN A 100 -16.36 -1.36 14.31
CA GLN A 100 -17.06 -2.64 14.22
C GLN A 100 -17.43 -2.99 12.78
N GLN A 101 -17.90 -2.04 11.96
CA GLN A 101 -18.18 -2.29 10.55
C GLN A 101 -16.94 -2.74 9.77
N ILE A 102 -15.78 -2.20 10.12
CA ILE A 102 -14.50 -2.57 9.51
C ILE A 102 -14.09 -3.97 9.96
N LEU A 103 -14.17 -4.26 11.26
CA LEU A 103 -13.85 -5.57 11.81
C LEU A 103 -14.77 -6.65 11.23
N ASP A 104 -16.08 -6.42 11.21
CA ASP A 104 -17.06 -7.34 10.64
C ASP A 104 -16.74 -7.62 9.17
N ALA A 105 -16.45 -6.57 8.40
CA ALA A 105 -16.14 -6.68 6.98
C ALA A 105 -14.83 -7.45 6.70
N HIS A 106 -13.81 -7.33 7.55
CA HIS A 106 -12.61 -8.17 7.43
C HIS A 106 -12.88 -9.59 7.90
N ASN A 107 -13.54 -9.75 9.05
CA ASN A 107 -13.64 -11.02 9.74
C ASN A 107 -14.59 -12.00 9.02
N GLN A 108 -15.59 -11.50 8.29
CA GLN A 108 -16.39 -12.34 7.38
C GLN A 108 -15.50 -13.04 6.33
N TYR A 109 -14.55 -12.33 5.73
CA TYR A 109 -13.68 -12.88 4.70
C TYR A 109 -12.61 -13.78 5.32
N ARG A 110 -12.02 -13.36 6.43
CA ARG A 110 -11.04 -14.18 7.16
C ARG A 110 -11.60 -15.53 7.58
N ALA A 111 -12.87 -15.59 7.98
CA ALA A 111 -13.54 -16.85 8.34
C ALA A 111 -13.58 -17.84 7.15
N ILE A 112 -13.81 -17.35 5.93
CA ILE A 112 -13.80 -18.15 4.69
C ILE A 112 -12.43 -18.81 4.50
N HIS A 113 -11.34 -18.10 4.83
CA HIS A 113 -9.96 -18.56 4.67
C HIS A 113 -9.34 -19.12 5.95
N LYS A 114 -10.16 -19.48 6.95
CA LYS A 114 -9.70 -20.04 8.25
C LYS A 114 -8.65 -19.16 8.97
N ALA A 115 -8.61 -17.87 8.65
CA ALA A 115 -7.77 -16.92 9.33
C ALA A 115 -8.51 -16.45 10.62
N PRO A 116 -7.83 -16.38 11.78
CA PRO A 116 -8.44 -15.90 13.02
C PRO A 116 -8.98 -14.47 12.86
N PRO A 117 -10.05 -14.09 13.56
CA PRO A 117 -10.59 -12.73 13.48
C PRO A 117 -9.55 -11.71 13.94
N LEU A 118 -9.55 -10.54 13.29
CA LEU A 118 -8.78 -9.38 13.70
C LEU A 118 -9.48 -8.68 14.86
N VAL A 119 -8.67 -8.01 15.68
CA VAL A 119 -9.12 -7.02 16.67
C VAL A 119 -8.74 -5.61 16.23
N TRP A 120 -9.38 -4.60 16.81
CA TRP A 120 -9.05 -3.21 16.50
C TRP A 120 -7.73 -2.78 17.14
N ASP A 121 -6.88 -2.09 16.38
CA ASP A 121 -5.65 -1.45 16.87
C ASP A 121 -5.72 0.08 16.71
N PRO A 122 -5.89 0.84 17.81
CA PRO A 122 -5.95 2.30 17.74
C PRO A 122 -4.62 2.95 17.32
N LYS A 123 -3.47 2.29 17.52
CA LYS A 123 -2.17 2.81 17.07
C LYS A 123 -2.04 2.69 15.56
N ALA A 124 -2.46 1.57 14.99
CA ALA A 124 -2.53 1.38 13.55
C ALA A 124 -3.48 2.40 12.90
N ALA A 125 -4.66 2.62 13.50
CA ALA A 125 -5.62 3.61 13.02
C ALA A 125 -5.06 5.05 13.09
N THR A 126 -4.38 5.39 14.18
CA THR A 126 -3.72 6.70 14.34
C THR A 126 -2.62 6.91 13.31
N HIS A 127 -1.78 5.89 13.06
CA HIS A 127 -0.74 5.94 12.04
C HIS A 127 -1.35 6.18 10.65
N GLY A 128 -2.37 5.40 10.28
CA GLY A 128 -3.07 5.56 9.01
C GLY A 128 -3.70 6.94 8.85
N ASN A 129 -4.40 7.43 9.89
CA ASN A 129 -4.99 8.76 9.86
C ASN A 129 -3.94 9.85 9.64
N ASN A 130 -2.79 9.77 10.30
CA ASN A 130 -1.71 10.74 10.13
C ASN A 130 -1.11 10.69 8.72
N TRP A 131 -0.99 9.49 8.14
CA TRP A 131 -0.42 9.32 6.81
C TRP A 131 -1.29 9.92 5.70
N ILE A 132 -2.60 9.67 5.75
CA ILE A 132 -3.50 10.05 4.65
C ILE A 132 -3.82 11.54 4.59
N GLN A 133 -3.29 12.35 5.53
CA GLN A 133 -3.58 13.78 5.60
C GLN A 133 -3.19 14.55 4.34
N ALA A 134 -2.14 14.11 3.64
CA ALA A 134 -1.69 14.73 2.39
C ALA A 134 -2.49 14.28 1.15
N CYS A 135 -3.47 13.37 1.29
CA CYS A 135 -4.28 12.86 0.18
C CYS A 135 -3.45 12.27 -0.98
N GLN A 136 -2.32 11.63 -0.67
CA GLN A 136 -1.45 11.01 -1.65
C GLN A 136 -1.71 9.50 -1.71
N PHE A 137 -2.12 8.99 -2.87
CA PHE A 137 -2.37 7.55 -3.07
C PHE A 137 -1.05 6.76 -3.21
N LYS A 138 -0.31 6.65 -2.11
CA LYS A 138 0.96 5.93 -2.01
C LYS A 138 1.16 5.36 -0.62
N HIS A 139 1.88 4.25 -0.53
CA HIS A 139 2.15 3.60 0.75
C HIS A 139 3.04 4.42 1.69
N SER A 140 2.83 4.27 3.00
CA SER A 140 3.56 4.99 4.05
C SER A 140 5.03 4.63 4.22
N GLN A 141 5.48 3.53 3.61
CA GLN A 141 6.83 2.95 3.79
C GLN A 141 7.14 2.55 5.25
N ASN A 142 6.16 2.61 6.15
CA ASN A 142 6.31 2.13 7.51
C ASN A 142 6.33 0.59 7.50
N ARG A 143 7.39 -0.01 8.07
CA ARG A 143 7.57 -1.47 8.14
C ARG A 143 6.92 -2.12 9.35
N GLN A 144 6.42 -1.34 10.31
CA GLN A 144 5.74 -1.83 11.52
C GLN A 144 4.35 -2.39 11.18
N PHE A 145 3.71 -1.88 10.13
CA PHE A 145 2.36 -2.26 9.73
C PHE A 145 2.35 -2.74 8.29
N GLY A 146 1.48 -3.72 8.00
CA GLY A 146 0.99 -3.93 6.64
C GLY A 146 0.05 -2.78 6.27
N GLU A 147 -0.27 -2.62 4.99
CA GLU A 147 -1.07 -1.48 4.54
C GLU A 147 -1.86 -1.78 3.28
N ASN A 148 -3.16 -1.48 3.31
CA ASN A 148 -4.00 -1.41 2.12
C ASN A 148 -4.50 0.02 1.93
N LEU A 149 -4.57 0.47 0.67
CA LEU A 149 -5.09 1.77 0.28
C LEU A 149 -6.24 1.61 -0.71
N ALA A 150 -7.22 2.50 -0.62
CA ALA A 150 -8.35 2.55 -1.55
C ALA A 150 -8.82 4.00 -1.74
N TYR A 151 -9.44 4.29 -2.88
CA TYR A 151 -9.91 5.63 -3.21
C TYR A 151 -11.27 5.55 -3.91
N GLY A 152 -12.20 6.45 -3.56
CA GLY A 152 -13.47 6.61 -4.28
C GLY A 152 -14.58 5.62 -3.92
N TYR A 153 -14.40 4.79 -2.90
CA TYR A 153 -15.46 3.90 -2.40
C TYR A 153 -16.45 4.66 -1.49
N LYS A 154 -17.68 4.13 -1.39
CA LYS A 154 -18.74 4.72 -0.56
C LYS A 154 -18.48 4.60 0.94
N ASP A 155 -17.87 3.48 1.35
CA ASP A 155 -17.61 3.10 2.74
C ASP A 155 -16.53 2.02 2.83
N PHE A 156 -16.10 1.70 4.07
CA PHE A 156 -15.12 0.65 4.33
C PHE A 156 -15.58 -0.74 3.88
N PRO A 157 -16.81 -1.22 4.17
CA PRO A 157 -17.25 -2.52 3.69
C PRO A 157 -17.08 -2.70 2.18
N THR A 158 -17.37 -1.67 1.38
CA THR A 158 -17.18 -1.73 -0.08
C THR A 158 -15.71 -1.71 -0.47
N ALA A 159 -14.87 -0.90 0.18
CA ALA A 159 -13.42 -0.90 -0.07
C ALA A 159 -12.75 -2.24 0.29
N ILE A 160 -13.13 -2.83 1.43
CA ILE A 160 -12.62 -4.13 1.91
C ILE A 160 -13.08 -5.25 0.98
N LYS A 161 -14.33 -5.21 0.50
CA LYS A 161 -14.79 -6.14 -0.53
C LYS A 161 -13.94 -6.03 -1.79
N ALA A 162 -13.65 -4.82 -2.27
CA ALA A 162 -12.82 -4.64 -3.45
C ALA A 162 -11.39 -5.17 -3.27
N TRP A 163 -10.79 -4.98 -2.09
CA TRP A 163 -9.52 -5.62 -1.74
C TRP A 163 -9.62 -7.15 -1.74
N TYR A 164 -10.70 -7.70 -1.18
CA TYR A 164 -10.93 -9.14 -1.14
C TYR A 164 -11.20 -9.75 -2.52
N ASP A 165 -11.92 -9.07 -3.41
CA ASP A 165 -12.28 -9.56 -4.75
C ASP A 165 -11.07 -9.82 -5.65
N GLU A 166 -9.87 -9.38 -5.27
CA GLU A 166 -8.60 -9.79 -5.88
C GLU A 166 -8.30 -11.29 -5.72
N GLU A 167 -8.97 -11.98 -4.79
CA GLU A 167 -8.89 -13.43 -4.58
C GLU A 167 -9.03 -14.23 -5.87
N ARG A 168 -9.90 -13.78 -6.78
CA ARG A 168 -10.13 -14.40 -8.10
C ARG A 168 -8.88 -14.48 -8.98
N LEU A 169 -7.85 -13.69 -8.67
CA LEU A 169 -6.57 -13.63 -9.38
C LEU A 169 -5.46 -14.39 -8.64
N TYR A 170 -5.72 -14.87 -7.42
CA TYR A 170 -4.72 -15.51 -6.59
C TYR A 170 -4.57 -16.99 -6.93
N ASN A 171 -3.32 -17.41 -7.21
CA ASN A 171 -3.00 -18.80 -7.48
C ASN A 171 -2.53 -19.52 -6.21
N TYR A 172 -3.44 -20.26 -5.56
CA TYR A 172 -3.12 -21.05 -4.37
C TYR A 172 -2.09 -22.17 -4.61
N ASN A 173 -1.95 -22.65 -5.84
CA ASN A 173 -0.96 -23.68 -6.19
C ASN A 173 0.46 -23.09 -6.37
N ASN A 174 0.57 -21.77 -6.52
CA ASN A 174 1.85 -21.05 -6.60
C ASN A 174 1.82 -19.78 -5.72
N PRO A 175 1.75 -19.95 -4.38
CA PRO A 175 1.47 -18.86 -3.46
C PRO A 175 2.62 -17.84 -3.44
N SER A 176 2.36 -16.64 -3.94
CA SER A 176 3.37 -15.58 -4.06
C SER A 176 2.73 -14.18 -4.01
N PHE A 177 3.57 -13.16 -3.87
CA PHE A 177 3.13 -11.78 -4.01
C PHE A 177 2.83 -11.47 -5.48
N SER A 178 1.75 -10.73 -5.72
CA SER A 178 1.54 -10.03 -6.98
C SER A 178 0.92 -8.66 -6.70
N MET A 179 1.15 -7.69 -7.60
CA MET A 179 0.50 -6.39 -7.52
C MET A 179 -1.03 -6.47 -7.67
N ALA A 180 -1.54 -7.56 -8.23
CA ALA A 180 -2.97 -7.77 -8.47
C ALA A 180 -3.69 -8.45 -7.31
N THR A 181 -2.96 -8.99 -6.33
CA THR A 181 -3.51 -9.78 -5.21
C THR A 181 -3.06 -9.33 -3.84
N GLY A 182 -2.20 -8.30 -3.77
CA GLY A 182 -1.57 -7.86 -2.54
C GLY A 182 -2.55 -7.35 -1.49
N HIS A 183 -3.68 -6.75 -1.89
CA HIS A 183 -4.67 -6.31 -0.93
C HIS A 183 -5.44 -7.50 -0.35
N PHE A 184 -5.84 -8.45 -1.20
CA PHE A 184 -6.49 -9.68 -0.77
C PHE A 184 -5.62 -10.44 0.23
N THR A 185 -4.36 -10.72 -0.14
CA THR A 185 -3.47 -11.51 0.70
C THR A 185 -3.24 -10.87 2.07
N GLN A 186 -3.23 -9.53 2.14
CA GLN A 186 -3.16 -8.82 3.42
C GLN A 186 -4.45 -8.95 4.24
N VAL A 187 -5.64 -8.83 3.62
CA VAL A 187 -6.93 -8.98 4.33
C VAL A 187 -7.02 -10.35 5.02
N VAL A 188 -6.63 -11.42 4.33
CA VAL A 188 -6.75 -12.80 4.83
C VAL A 188 -5.50 -13.33 5.51
N TRP A 189 -4.45 -12.52 5.67
CA TRP A 189 -3.17 -12.96 6.23
C TRP A 189 -3.34 -13.57 7.64
N LYS A 190 -3.10 -14.88 7.76
CA LYS A 190 -3.39 -15.67 8.98
C LYS A 190 -2.66 -15.16 10.23
N SER A 191 -1.41 -14.74 10.06
CA SER A 191 -0.58 -14.27 11.18
C SER A 191 -0.90 -12.84 11.63
N THR A 192 -1.57 -12.03 10.81
CA THR A 192 -2.03 -10.70 11.21
C THR A 192 -3.12 -10.83 12.28
N LYS A 193 -3.01 -10.03 13.35
CA LYS A 193 -3.86 -10.12 14.55
C LYS A 193 -4.75 -8.91 14.75
N ALA A 194 -4.30 -7.74 14.32
CA ALA A 194 -5.02 -6.50 14.53
C ALA A 194 -5.02 -5.61 13.29
N VAL A 195 -6.03 -4.77 13.18
CA VAL A 195 -6.17 -3.77 12.12
C VAL A 195 -6.66 -2.45 12.70
N GLY A 196 -6.15 -1.35 12.16
CA GLY A 196 -6.68 -0.03 12.42
C GLY A 196 -6.76 0.74 11.12
N CYS A 197 -7.85 1.45 10.90
CA CYS A 197 -8.13 2.11 9.63
C CYS A 197 -8.53 3.57 9.82
N ALA A 198 -8.33 4.35 8.78
CA ALA A 198 -8.73 5.74 8.72
C ALA A 198 -9.28 6.10 7.35
N VAL A 199 -10.17 7.08 7.32
CA VAL A 199 -10.73 7.63 6.08
C VAL A 199 -10.56 9.15 6.10
N LYS A 200 -10.16 9.70 4.96
CA LYS A 200 -10.12 11.15 4.74
C LYS A 200 -10.84 11.48 3.45
N TYR A 201 -11.71 12.47 3.52
CA TYR A 201 -12.26 13.09 2.32
C TYR A 201 -11.18 13.97 1.68
N CYS A 202 -10.83 13.66 0.43
CA CYS A 202 -9.83 14.37 -0.36
C CYS A 202 -10.50 15.13 -1.50
N ASP A 203 -9.84 16.17 -2.01
CA ASP A 203 -10.39 17.04 -3.05
C ASP A 203 -10.87 16.24 -4.28
N GLY A 204 -11.98 16.68 -4.88
CA GLY A 204 -12.60 15.99 -6.01
C GLY A 204 -13.57 14.85 -5.63
N TYR A 205 -14.22 14.93 -4.47
CA TYR A 205 -15.30 14.03 -4.01
C TYR A 205 -14.91 12.57 -3.79
N ARG A 206 -13.64 12.29 -3.50
CA ARG A 206 -13.17 10.92 -3.33
C ARG A 206 -12.59 10.72 -1.95
N SER A 207 -13.19 9.80 -1.21
CA SER A 207 -12.67 9.35 0.07
C SER A 207 -11.45 8.46 -0.14
N MET A 208 -10.36 8.79 0.55
CA MET A 208 -9.18 7.95 0.69
C MET A 208 -9.31 7.08 1.94
N TYR A 209 -9.12 5.78 1.76
CA TYR A 209 -9.18 4.78 2.81
C TYR A 209 -7.80 4.17 3.00
N ILE A 210 -7.40 4.00 4.25
CA ILE A 210 -6.22 3.23 4.65
C ILE A 210 -6.61 2.24 5.74
N CYS A 211 -6.07 1.03 5.66
CA CYS A 211 -6.05 0.09 6.77
C CYS A 211 -4.62 -0.37 7.02
N ASN A 212 -4.18 -0.30 8.27
CA ASN A 212 -2.88 -0.74 8.73
C ASN A 212 -3.01 -2.00 9.57
N TYR A 213 -2.14 -2.98 9.33
CA TYR A 213 -2.26 -4.34 9.84
C TYR A 213 -1.07 -4.72 10.72
N SER A 214 -1.31 -5.39 11.85
CA SER A 214 -0.25 -5.81 12.76
C SER A 214 -0.43 -7.27 13.22
N PRO A 215 0.63 -8.12 13.17
CA PRO A 215 1.86 -7.95 12.39
C PRO A 215 1.59 -7.75 10.88
N PRO A 216 2.54 -7.18 10.12
CA PRO A 216 2.41 -6.99 8.67
C PRO A 216 2.22 -8.33 7.94
N GLY A 217 1.40 -8.31 6.91
CA GLY A 217 1.26 -9.41 5.95
C GLY A 217 2.21 -9.26 4.76
N ASN A 218 1.95 -10.03 3.70
CA ASN A 218 2.68 -9.99 2.44
C ASN A 218 4.20 -10.18 2.58
N MET A 219 4.61 -10.97 3.58
CA MET A 219 6.01 -11.30 3.80
C MET A 219 6.46 -12.33 2.77
N MET A 220 7.50 -12.00 1.99
CA MET A 220 8.06 -12.88 0.97
C MET A 220 8.44 -14.24 1.57
N GLY A 221 8.09 -15.32 0.86
CA GLY A 221 8.31 -16.69 1.30
C GLY A 221 7.32 -17.21 2.36
N ARG A 222 6.34 -16.40 2.80
CA ARG A 222 5.38 -16.78 3.87
C ARG A 222 3.93 -16.90 3.40
N PHE A 223 3.67 -16.80 2.10
CA PHE A 223 2.32 -16.79 1.55
C PHE A 223 1.59 -18.12 1.76
N GLY A 224 2.24 -19.26 1.51
CA GLY A 224 1.63 -20.60 1.70
C GLY A 224 1.17 -20.86 3.14
N ASP A 225 1.87 -20.31 4.14
CA ASP A 225 1.49 -20.44 5.55
C ASP A 225 0.32 -19.53 5.95
N ASN A 226 0.08 -18.46 5.19
CA ASN A 226 -0.74 -17.33 5.64
C ASN A 226 -1.97 -17.06 4.78
N VAL A 227 -2.05 -17.60 3.57
CA VAL A 227 -3.15 -17.40 2.62
C VAL A 227 -3.74 -18.75 2.27
N GLU A 228 -4.64 -19.24 3.11
CA GLU A 228 -5.31 -20.52 2.87
C GLU A 228 -6.40 -20.39 1.79
N PRO A 229 -6.68 -21.44 1.01
CA PRO A 229 -7.83 -21.44 0.10
C PRO A 229 -9.16 -21.31 0.86
N PRO A 230 -10.21 -20.76 0.21
CA PRO A 230 -11.52 -20.65 0.82
C PRO A 230 -12.01 -22.05 1.22
N ARG A 231 -12.72 -22.14 2.35
CA ARG A 231 -13.42 -23.38 2.74
C ARG A 231 -14.27 -23.84 1.57
N ARG A 232 -14.07 -25.08 1.13
CA ARG A 232 -15.00 -25.72 0.18
C ARG A 232 -16.39 -25.65 0.80
N LYS A 233 -17.37 -25.16 0.05
CA LYS A 233 -18.77 -25.34 0.44
C LYS A 233 -18.99 -26.85 0.54
N ALA A 234 -19.39 -27.31 1.73
CA ALA A 234 -19.88 -28.67 1.91
C ALA A 234 -21.12 -28.89 1.05
#